data_AF-A0AAJ8KRJ3-F1
#
_entry.id   AF-A0AAJ8KRJ3-F1
#
_cell.length_a   1.000
_cell.length_b   1.000
_cell.length_c   1.000
_cell.angle_alpha   90.00
_cell.angle_beta   90.00
_cell.angle_gamma   90.00
#
_symmetry.space_group_name_H-M   'P 1'
#
loop_
_entity.id
_entity.type
_entity.pdbx_description
1 polymer ?
#
loop_
_entity_poly.entity_id
_entity_poly.type
_entity_poly.pdbx_seq_one_letter_code
_entity_poly.pdbx_strand_id
1 'polypeptide(L)'
;MNPRTQDSPQGQTASIKRKRTSRACDYCRSHRIRCERDGAYDSTCIHCKTYGLVCASVAPAPRSHRTRVALHARFSAEEVESQGLEPGYAGPTSVFHMIGNVVHASPSEDIRSYDETYDIFRKALSSSDNLPSEGVLYGRYVSANGGWQAQNASALLKLDVLSEQLSSIAGKETVLDDLLLTCITKILPVFPVVTVSECVGRDKPSDVLWLYYTMKDYDSTPHSPLPKIVRLVHYGLASMSRSVPTPIRQSIIRAVREELDASLQLSKQTSLSTVQLLITLFFSLEMHEDDPTENRSLLWQRTGLGIRGALDMGLHRSVSNSMIPCGQLHRRRRVWGSCVIADRWLALQYGQPLTIDLDYCDAPLPFWWPDHVPDLDDVTAIPILHKVAPSFRFLSELTSLSILLGRAYSLSSSRMHLAKSQDLMFYNLQNDIEAWKSQIPAVWNYSPLLEIPAMENLLQLFLVATEYTFLKPFFPQNVSGLPAHINFRPAHGSIDRLVERAINSLFWLSSEEGTFYLDVWSMTAYPAFLCMMVVATDIVQRTDVIIASASLAGLEAIRSWSEVEGPGGKWVNREQLLEAVKLLKIAEVL
;
A
#
# COMPACT_ATOMS: atom_id res chain seq x y z
N MET A 1 -25.25 -44.45 -45.36
CA MET A 1 -25.41 -44.64 -46.81
C MET A 1 -24.71 -43.49 -47.50
N ASN A 2 -23.62 -43.80 -48.20
CA ASN A 2 -23.07 -43.01 -49.30
C ASN A 2 -23.71 -43.58 -50.60
N PRO A 3 -23.82 -42.81 -51.68
CA PRO A 3 -22.88 -43.10 -52.76
C PRO A 3 -22.36 -41.87 -53.53
N ARG A 4 -21.12 -42.06 -53.99
CA ARG A 4 -20.36 -41.31 -55.03
C ARG A 4 -20.95 -41.64 -56.42
N THR A 5 -20.78 -40.82 -57.46
CA THR A 5 -19.63 -40.73 -58.42
C THR A 5 -20.04 -39.75 -59.55
N GLN A 6 -19.23 -39.10 -60.40
CA GLN A 6 -17.79 -38.83 -60.61
C GLN A 6 -17.70 -37.81 -61.78
N ASP A 7 -16.60 -37.05 -61.82
CA ASP A 7 -15.82 -36.61 -63.00
C ASP A 7 -15.48 -35.11 -63.14
N SER A 8 -14.19 -34.89 -63.39
CA SER A 8 -13.43 -33.64 -63.61
C SER A 8 -13.18 -33.47 -65.15
N PRO A 9 -12.61 -32.39 -65.73
CA PRO A 9 -11.40 -31.67 -65.27
C PRO A 9 -11.31 -30.13 -65.50
N GLN A 10 -10.43 -29.52 -64.70
CA GLN A 10 -9.54 -28.36 -64.91
C GLN A 10 -9.86 -27.28 -65.99
N GLY A 11 -9.82 -26.01 -65.57
CA GLY A 11 -9.65 -24.86 -66.47
C GLY A 11 -9.68 -23.51 -65.74
N GLN A 12 -8.52 -23.02 -65.32
CA GLN A 12 -8.33 -21.70 -64.72
C GLN A 12 -8.69 -20.58 -65.71
N THR A 13 -9.54 -19.63 -65.31
CA THR A 13 -9.53 -18.26 -65.87
C THR A 13 -9.60 -17.25 -64.73
N ALA A 14 -8.53 -16.47 -64.60
CA ALA A 14 -8.37 -15.43 -63.60
C ALA A 14 -9.30 -14.24 -63.91
N SER A 15 -10.17 -13.86 -62.97
CA SER A 15 -10.91 -12.60 -63.05
C SER A 15 -9.99 -11.42 -62.72
N ILE A 16 -9.93 -10.46 -63.63
CA ILE A 16 -9.10 -9.26 -63.54
C ILE A 16 -9.55 -8.42 -62.33
N LYS A 17 -8.77 -8.44 -61.25
CA LYS A 17 -8.97 -7.57 -60.09
C LYS A 17 -8.67 -6.13 -60.48
N ARG A 18 -9.69 -5.26 -60.42
CA ARG A 18 -9.54 -3.80 -60.60
C ARG A 18 -8.51 -3.24 -59.62
N LYS A 19 -7.44 -2.61 -60.14
CA LYS A 19 -6.44 -1.90 -59.34
C LYS A 19 -7.11 -0.71 -58.63
N ARG A 20 -6.97 -0.67 -57.31
CA ARG A 20 -7.52 0.36 -56.41
C ARG A 20 -6.70 1.64 -56.57
N THR A 21 -7.28 2.71 -57.10
CA THR A 21 -6.57 3.96 -57.43
C THR A 21 -6.12 4.73 -56.19
N SER A 22 -4.96 5.37 -56.31
CA SER A 22 -4.28 6.21 -55.31
C SER A 22 -5.01 7.54 -55.07
N ARG A 23 -5.20 7.91 -53.79
CA ARG A 23 -5.56 9.22 -53.21
C ARG A 23 -6.46 10.17 -54.07
N ALA A 24 -7.69 10.42 -53.59
CA ALA A 24 -8.57 11.45 -54.14
C ALA A 24 -7.95 12.87 -54.06
N CYS A 25 -8.27 13.76 -55.02
CA CYS A 25 -7.82 15.16 -54.99
C CYS A 25 -8.50 15.96 -53.87
N ASP A 26 -7.89 17.08 -53.49
CA ASP A 26 -8.28 17.89 -52.34
C ASP A 26 -9.69 18.49 -52.52
N TYR A 27 -10.05 18.90 -53.75
CA TYR A 27 -11.39 19.43 -54.07
C TYR A 27 -12.50 18.38 -53.96
N CYS A 28 -12.33 17.22 -54.61
CA CYS A 28 -13.31 16.12 -54.50
C CYS A 28 -13.41 15.62 -53.05
N ARG A 29 -12.31 15.68 -52.29
CA ARG A 29 -12.27 15.31 -50.88
C ARG A 29 -13.00 16.31 -49.97
N SER A 30 -12.84 17.62 -50.18
CA SER A 30 -13.53 18.65 -49.37
C SER A 30 -15.04 18.65 -49.61
N HIS A 31 -15.46 18.44 -50.86
CA HIS A 31 -16.88 18.43 -51.25
C HIS A 31 -17.54 17.04 -51.19
N ARG A 32 -16.81 16.02 -50.72
CA ARG A 32 -17.29 14.62 -50.59
C ARG A 32 -17.85 14.04 -51.90
N ILE A 33 -17.26 14.40 -53.04
CA ILE A 33 -17.62 13.91 -54.37
C ILE A 33 -16.63 12.80 -54.79
N ARG A 34 -17.11 11.82 -55.56
CA ARG A 34 -16.28 10.70 -56.01
C ARG A 34 -15.22 11.18 -57.00
N CYS A 35 -13.94 10.97 -56.66
CA CYS A 35 -12.81 11.31 -57.52
C CYS A 35 -12.43 10.11 -58.39
N GLU A 36 -12.76 10.15 -59.67
CA GLU A 36 -12.37 9.14 -60.66
C GLU A 36 -11.29 9.70 -61.59
N ARG A 37 -10.22 8.92 -61.84
CA ARG A 37 -9.11 9.25 -62.75
C ARG A 37 -8.97 8.10 -63.77
N ASP A 38 -8.92 8.42 -65.05
CA ASP A 38 -8.95 7.44 -66.16
C ASP A 38 -7.59 6.77 -66.46
N GLY A 39 -6.64 6.81 -65.54
CA GLY A 39 -5.36 6.12 -65.69
C GLY A 39 -4.27 6.69 -64.80
N ALA A 40 -3.13 5.98 -64.71
CA ALA A 40 -2.01 6.35 -63.83
C ALA A 40 -1.23 7.60 -64.29
N TYR A 41 -1.44 8.07 -65.52
CA TYR A 41 -0.68 9.17 -66.12
C TYR A 41 -1.47 10.48 -66.30
N ASP A 42 -2.78 10.48 -66.01
CA ASP A 42 -3.58 11.70 -66.13
C ASP A 42 -3.56 12.48 -64.81
N SER A 43 -3.10 13.73 -64.85
CA SER A 43 -2.86 14.56 -63.67
C SER A 43 -4.14 15.15 -63.07
N THR A 44 -5.24 15.16 -63.83
CA THR A 44 -6.53 15.74 -63.45
C THR A 44 -7.63 14.68 -63.37
N CYS A 45 -8.49 14.74 -62.35
CA CYS A 45 -9.64 13.84 -62.25
C CYS A 45 -10.78 14.27 -63.18
N ILE A 46 -11.64 13.32 -63.57
CA ILE A 46 -12.76 13.53 -64.49
C ILE A 46 -13.63 14.69 -64.03
N HIS A 47 -13.95 14.73 -62.74
CA HIS A 47 -14.75 15.80 -62.15
C HIS A 47 -14.09 17.17 -62.29
N CYS A 48 -12.82 17.30 -61.94
CA CYS A 48 -12.13 18.59 -62.07
C CYS A 48 -11.94 19.00 -63.54
N LYS A 49 -11.78 18.04 -64.45
CA LYS A 49 -11.67 18.29 -65.89
C LYS A 49 -12.97 18.83 -66.49
N THR A 50 -14.11 18.23 -66.15
CA THR A 50 -15.42 18.64 -66.67
C THR A 50 -15.83 20.04 -66.22
N TYR A 51 -15.48 20.42 -64.99
CA TYR A 51 -15.87 21.71 -64.41
C TYR A 51 -14.75 22.78 -64.43
N GLY A 52 -13.62 22.50 -65.09
CA GLY A 52 -12.50 23.45 -65.20
C GLY A 52 -11.84 23.81 -63.86
N LEU A 53 -11.84 22.90 -62.89
CA LEU A 53 -11.37 23.12 -61.52
C LEU A 53 -9.91 22.69 -61.34
N VAL A 54 -9.17 23.36 -60.46
CA VAL A 54 -7.78 23.02 -60.15
C VAL A 54 -7.72 21.70 -59.34
N CYS A 55 -7.16 20.65 -59.94
CA CYS A 55 -7.05 19.33 -59.33
C CYS A 55 -5.69 19.13 -58.62
N ALA A 56 -5.57 19.60 -57.38
CA ALA A 56 -4.40 19.38 -56.52
C ALA A 56 -4.62 18.23 -55.52
N SER A 57 -3.57 17.48 -55.18
CA SER A 57 -3.60 16.40 -54.17
C SER A 57 -2.45 16.53 -53.16
N VAL A 58 -2.39 17.69 -52.51
CA VAL A 58 -1.27 18.12 -51.65
C VAL A 58 -1.65 18.04 -50.16
N ALA A 59 -2.91 18.30 -49.79
CA ALA A 59 -3.30 18.46 -48.39
C ALA A 59 -3.21 17.15 -47.54
N PRO A 60 -2.58 17.18 -46.35
CA PRO A 60 -2.41 16.00 -45.49
C PRO A 60 -3.77 15.42 -45.03
N ALA A 61 -3.80 14.13 -44.71
CA ALA A 61 -5.04 13.50 -44.22
C ALA A 61 -5.45 14.09 -42.85
N PRO A 62 -6.71 14.50 -42.65
CA PRO A 62 -7.16 14.98 -41.36
C PRO A 62 -7.08 13.85 -40.33
N ARG A 63 -6.57 14.16 -39.13
CA ARG A 63 -6.46 13.21 -38.02
C ARG A 63 -7.85 12.66 -37.68
N SER A 64 -7.95 11.34 -37.55
CA SER A 64 -9.18 10.60 -37.25
C SER A 64 -9.83 11.07 -35.94
N HIS A 65 -11.09 11.53 -36.02
CA HIS A 65 -11.91 11.88 -34.86
C HIS A 65 -12.14 10.69 -33.91
N ARG A 66 -12.01 9.44 -34.41
CA ARG A 66 -12.13 8.23 -33.59
C ARG A 66 -10.97 8.05 -32.60
N THR A 67 -9.77 8.55 -32.92
CA THR A 67 -8.62 8.47 -32.01
C THR A 67 -8.74 9.50 -30.88
N ARG A 68 -9.33 10.69 -31.17
CA ARG A 68 -9.67 11.67 -30.12
C ARG A 68 -10.81 11.20 -29.22
N VAL A 69 -11.84 10.56 -29.77
CA VAL A 69 -12.95 10.03 -28.97
C VAL A 69 -12.52 8.83 -28.13
N ALA A 70 -11.64 7.94 -28.61
CA ALA A 70 -11.11 6.84 -27.80
C ALA A 70 -10.13 7.32 -26.70
N LEU A 71 -9.36 8.39 -26.94
CA LEU A 71 -8.60 9.05 -25.88
C LEU A 71 -9.57 9.71 -24.88
N HIS A 72 -10.48 10.58 -25.34
CA HIS A 72 -11.41 11.30 -24.47
C HIS A 72 -12.38 10.38 -23.70
N ALA A 73 -12.76 9.22 -24.27
CA ALA A 73 -13.61 8.24 -23.58
C ALA A 73 -12.84 7.42 -22.53
N ARG A 74 -11.51 7.28 -22.66
CA ARG A 74 -10.65 6.73 -21.60
C ARG A 74 -10.42 7.74 -20.48
N PHE A 75 -10.22 9.02 -20.83
CA PHE A 75 -10.11 10.10 -19.84
C PHE A 75 -11.43 10.34 -19.07
N SER A 76 -12.60 10.05 -19.64
CA SER A 76 -13.89 10.39 -19.01
C SER A 76 -14.43 9.40 -17.97
N ALA A 77 -13.88 8.19 -17.83
CA ALA A 77 -14.38 7.25 -16.81
C ALA A 77 -13.65 7.44 -15.47
N GLU A 78 -12.31 7.51 -15.49
CA GLU A 78 -11.50 7.77 -14.29
C GLU A 78 -11.63 9.21 -13.76
N GLU A 79 -11.82 10.22 -14.62
CA GLU A 79 -12.08 11.61 -14.17
C GLU A 79 -13.49 11.80 -13.58
N VAL A 80 -14.41 10.86 -13.79
CA VAL A 80 -15.78 10.92 -13.23
C VAL A 80 -15.85 10.27 -11.84
N GLU A 81 -14.99 9.28 -11.54
CA GLU A 81 -14.86 8.69 -10.20
C GLU A 81 -13.77 9.34 -9.33
N SER A 82 -12.73 9.92 -9.92
CA SER A 82 -11.75 10.73 -9.18
C SER A 82 -12.31 12.14 -8.95
N GLN A 83 -11.95 12.77 -7.82
CA GLN A 83 -12.39 14.12 -7.52
C GLN A 83 -11.75 15.22 -8.40
N GLY A 84 -11.00 14.84 -9.44
CA GLY A 84 -10.26 15.77 -10.29
C GLY A 84 -9.00 16.33 -9.61
N LEU A 85 -8.78 17.64 -9.72
CA LEU A 85 -7.85 18.40 -8.87
C LEU A 85 -8.18 18.10 -7.41
N GLU A 86 -7.18 18.02 -6.51
CA GLU A 86 -7.48 17.89 -5.07
C GLU A 86 -8.50 18.98 -4.69
N PRO A 87 -9.71 18.61 -4.24
CA PRO A 87 -10.73 19.60 -3.90
C PRO A 87 -10.14 20.53 -2.85
N GLY A 88 -10.36 21.83 -3.05
CA GLY A 88 -10.06 22.81 -2.01
C GLY A 88 -10.83 22.40 -0.74
N TYR A 89 -10.13 22.43 0.39
CA TYR A 89 -10.55 21.70 1.58
C TYR A 89 -11.79 22.29 2.26
N ALA A 90 -12.38 23.37 1.73
CA ALA A 90 -13.75 23.74 2.06
C ALA A 90 -14.72 22.58 1.77
N GLY A 91 -14.89 21.68 2.75
CA GLY A 91 -15.88 20.61 2.71
C GLY A 91 -17.29 21.18 2.47
N PRO A 92 -18.30 20.33 2.23
CA PRO A 92 -19.64 20.78 1.85
C PRO A 92 -20.29 21.73 2.87
N THR A 93 -19.82 21.72 4.12
CA THR A 93 -20.26 22.58 5.23
C THR A 93 -19.39 23.82 5.46
N SER A 94 -18.37 24.05 4.63
CA SER A 94 -17.59 25.28 4.63
C SER A 94 -18.49 26.48 4.32
N VAL A 95 -18.28 27.59 5.03
CA VAL A 95 -19.01 28.85 4.80
C VAL A 95 -18.95 29.26 3.33
N PHE A 96 -17.79 29.14 2.69
CA PHE A 96 -17.61 29.51 1.29
C PHE A 96 -18.29 28.52 0.34
N HIS A 97 -18.28 27.22 0.65
CA HIS A 97 -19.00 26.21 -0.13
C HIS A 97 -20.52 26.40 -0.03
N MET A 98 -21.04 26.67 1.16
CA MET A 98 -22.47 26.95 1.40
C MET A 98 -22.91 28.25 0.70
N ILE A 99 -22.09 29.30 0.73
CA ILE A 99 -22.35 30.53 -0.03
C ILE A 99 -22.37 30.24 -1.53
N GLY A 100 -21.41 29.47 -2.04
CA GLY A 100 -21.37 29.05 -3.45
C GLY A 100 -22.61 28.28 -3.89
N ASN A 101 -23.19 27.44 -3.03
CA ASN A 101 -24.43 26.71 -3.34
C ASN A 101 -25.68 27.60 -3.39
N VAL A 102 -25.69 28.70 -2.61
CA VAL A 102 -26.81 29.66 -2.59
C VAL A 102 -26.69 30.68 -3.71
N VAL A 103 -25.47 31.12 -4.01
CA VAL A 103 -25.16 32.02 -5.11
C VAL A 103 -25.11 31.17 -6.38
N HIS A 104 -26.26 30.91 -7.02
CA HIS A 104 -26.42 30.11 -8.25
C HIS A 104 -25.62 30.59 -9.49
N ALA A 105 -24.63 31.46 -9.33
CA ALA A 105 -23.63 31.74 -10.34
C ALA A 105 -22.53 30.67 -10.26
N SER A 106 -21.88 30.34 -11.39
CA SER A 106 -20.63 29.55 -11.38
C SER A 106 -19.73 30.00 -10.22
N PRO A 107 -19.11 29.08 -9.45
CA PRO A 107 -18.35 29.45 -8.26
C PRO A 107 -17.44 30.63 -8.62
N SER A 108 -17.67 31.79 -7.99
CA SER A 108 -16.93 32.99 -8.32
C SER A 108 -15.44 32.68 -8.11
N GLU A 109 -14.57 33.23 -8.96
CA GLU A 109 -13.12 33.12 -8.76
C GLU A 109 -12.72 33.54 -7.34
N ASP A 110 -13.51 34.43 -6.72
CA ASP A 110 -13.39 34.82 -5.32
C ASP A 110 -13.58 33.64 -4.36
N ILE A 111 -14.64 32.83 -4.48
CA ILE A 111 -14.86 31.66 -3.58
C ILE A 111 -13.70 30.68 -3.70
N ARG A 112 -13.24 30.42 -4.93
CA ARG A 112 -12.08 29.55 -5.16
C ARG A 112 -10.81 30.16 -4.57
N SER A 113 -10.58 31.45 -4.76
CA SER A 113 -9.44 32.18 -4.20
C SER A 113 -9.45 32.19 -2.66
N TYR A 114 -10.62 32.33 -2.04
CA TYR A 114 -10.79 32.24 -0.59
C TYR A 114 -10.46 30.85 -0.07
N ASP A 115 -11.01 29.81 -0.71
CA ASP A 115 -10.68 28.43 -0.38
C ASP A 115 -9.16 28.20 -0.53
N GLU A 116 -8.57 28.62 -1.65
CA GLU A 116 -7.13 28.52 -1.87
C GLU A 116 -6.28 29.29 -0.82
N THR A 117 -6.77 30.41 -0.28
CA THR A 117 -6.03 31.24 0.70
C THR A 117 -6.12 30.70 2.13
N TYR A 118 -7.29 30.18 2.51
CA TYR A 118 -7.60 29.74 3.88
C TYR A 118 -7.54 28.23 4.06
N ASP A 119 -7.26 27.48 3.01
CA ASP A 119 -6.93 26.07 3.10
C ASP A 119 -5.64 25.89 3.91
N ILE A 120 -5.82 25.55 5.20
CA ILE A 120 -4.73 25.31 6.15
C ILE A 120 -3.82 24.15 5.70
N PHE A 121 -4.34 23.25 4.86
CA PHE A 121 -3.65 22.08 4.32
C PHE A 121 -2.78 22.43 3.11
N ARG A 122 -3.03 23.58 2.44
CA ARG A 122 -2.22 24.04 1.29
C ARG A 122 -0.76 24.27 1.65
N LYS A 123 -0.48 24.77 2.86
CA LYS A 123 0.90 25.03 3.32
C LYS A 123 1.71 23.76 3.61
N ALA A 124 1.05 22.65 3.93
CA ALA A 124 1.70 21.34 4.11
C ALA A 124 2.25 20.78 2.79
N LEU A 125 1.66 21.22 1.66
CA LEU A 125 2.04 20.79 0.31
C LEU A 125 2.95 21.80 -0.41
N SER A 126 2.95 23.08 -0.01
CA SER A 126 3.77 24.13 -0.61
C SER A 126 5.15 24.22 0.02
N SER A 127 6.20 24.16 -0.80
CA SER A 127 7.53 24.62 -0.40
C SER A 127 7.46 26.11 -0.06
N SER A 128 7.71 26.51 1.18
CA SER A 128 8.01 27.92 1.42
C SER A 128 9.33 28.26 0.72
N ASP A 129 9.42 29.43 0.07
CA ASP A 129 10.57 29.86 -0.74
C ASP A 129 11.94 29.85 -0.02
N ASN A 130 11.96 29.67 1.32
CA ASN A 130 13.16 29.71 2.15
C ASN A 130 13.44 28.44 2.98
N LEU A 131 12.60 27.40 2.90
CA LEU A 131 12.86 26.11 3.58
C LEU A 131 13.01 25.00 2.53
N PRO A 132 14.02 24.12 2.68
CA PRO A 132 14.18 23.01 1.78
C PRO A 132 12.93 22.14 1.76
N SER A 133 12.53 21.69 0.57
CA SER A 133 11.36 20.84 0.34
C SER A 133 11.36 19.68 1.34
N GLU A 134 10.37 19.52 2.23
CA GLU A 134 10.29 18.38 3.17
C GLU A 134 9.26 17.31 2.77
N GLY A 135 8.60 17.46 1.62
CA GLY A 135 7.68 16.45 1.11
C GLY A 135 6.64 17.03 0.18
N VAL A 136 7.01 17.26 -1.09
CA VAL A 136 6.03 17.71 -2.07
C VAL A 136 5.30 16.49 -2.62
N LEU A 137 4.01 16.36 -2.27
CA LEU A 137 3.07 15.59 -3.07
C LEU A 137 2.41 16.57 -4.02
N TYR A 138 2.92 16.64 -5.25
CA TYR A 138 2.46 17.60 -6.25
C TYR A 138 1.04 17.23 -6.68
N GLY A 139 0.04 17.98 -6.20
CA GLY A 139 -1.36 17.82 -6.60
C GLY A 139 -2.13 19.13 -6.80
N ARG A 140 -1.52 20.28 -6.48
CA ARG A 140 -2.17 21.60 -6.55
C ARG A 140 -1.26 22.59 -7.30
N TYR A 141 -1.58 22.83 -8.57
CA TYR A 141 -0.81 23.68 -9.46
C TYR A 141 -0.90 25.17 -9.06
N VAL A 142 0.23 25.90 -9.10
CA VAL A 142 0.21 27.38 -9.25
C VAL A 142 0.60 27.66 -10.70
N SER A 143 -0.36 28.12 -11.49
CA SER A 143 -0.12 28.52 -12.88
C SER A 143 0.63 29.84 -12.95
N ALA A 144 1.95 29.77 -12.96
CA ALA A 144 2.78 30.84 -13.51
C ALA A 144 3.77 30.22 -14.49
N ASN A 145 3.38 30.16 -15.77
CA ASN A 145 4.23 29.83 -16.92
C ASN A 145 4.66 28.36 -17.10
N GLY A 146 3.68 27.48 -17.36
CA GLY A 146 3.78 26.46 -18.43
C GLY A 146 4.96 25.48 -18.47
N GLY A 147 5.71 25.29 -17.39
CA GLY A 147 6.81 24.34 -17.33
C GLY A 147 7.02 23.84 -15.90
N TRP A 148 7.18 22.53 -15.77
CA TRP A 148 7.66 21.91 -14.53
C TRP A 148 9.08 22.42 -14.25
N GLN A 149 9.27 23.16 -13.16
CA GLN A 149 10.59 23.46 -12.61
C GLN A 149 10.66 22.89 -11.20
N ALA A 150 11.36 21.77 -11.05
CA ALA A 150 11.67 21.20 -9.74
C ALA A 150 12.59 22.18 -8.99
N GLN A 151 12.06 22.89 -8.00
CA GLN A 151 12.88 23.79 -7.19
C GLN A 151 13.69 22.99 -6.16
N ASN A 152 15.00 23.04 -6.33
CA ASN A 152 16.09 22.85 -5.37
C ASN A 152 15.89 21.80 -4.27
N ALA A 153 16.16 20.55 -4.67
CA ALA A 153 16.40 19.41 -3.80
C ALA A 153 17.80 19.42 -3.18
N SER A 154 18.10 20.40 -2.34
CA SER A 154 19.39 20.53 -1.64
C SER A 154 19.21 20.85 -0.16
N ALA A 155 18.78 19.87 0.64
CA ALA A 155 19.11 19.88 2.07
C ALA A 155 18.98 18.48 2.68
N LEU A 156 19.99 17.65 2.48
CA LEU A 156 20.31 16.60 3.46
C LEU A 156 21.82 16.42 3.44
N LEU A 157 22.51 17.03 4.41
CA LEU A 157 23.93 16.77 4.65
C LEU A 157 24.21 16.62 6.15
N LYS A 158 25.04 15.62 6.43
CA LYS A 158 25.75 15.23 7.66
C LYS A 158 24.99 14.36 8.66
N LEU A 159 25.09 13.04 8.42
CA LEU A 159 25.00 11.95 9.40
C LEU A 159 26.36 11.73 10.11
N ASP A 160 27.36 12.56 9.79
CA ASP A 160 28.77 12.37 10.13
C ASP A 160 29.02 12.21 11.64
N VAL A 161 28.29 12.92 12.51
CA VAL A 161 28.56 12.91 13.97
C VAL A 161 28.03 11.65 14.66
N LEU A 162 26.81 11.23 14.31
CA LEU A 162 26.21 10.00 14.86
C LEU A 162 26.84 8.75 14.21
N SER A 163 27.20 8.84 12.93
CA SER A 163 28.06 7.88 12.26
C SER A 163 29.40 7.76 12.97
N GLU A 164 30.10 8.86 13.26
CA GLU A 164 31.37 8.84 14.00
C GLU A 164 31.22 8.29 15.42
N GLN A 165 30.13 8.63 16.13
CA GLN A 165 29.87 8.10 17.47
C GLN A 165 29.55 6.60 17.45
N LEU A 166 28.70 6.13 16.53
CA LEU A 166 28.40 4.70 16.36
C LEU A 166 29.62 3.92 15.83
N SER A 167 30.41 4.50 14.92
CA SER A 167 31.68 3.93 14.43
C SER A 167 32.76 3.86 15.52
N SER A 168 32.73 4.76 16.51
CA SER A 168 33.64 4.72 17.66
C SER A 168 33.26 3.66 18.70
N ILE A 169 31.96 3.36 18.83
CA ILE A 169 31.42 2.37 19.79
C ILE A 169 31.39 0.96 19.17
N ALA A 170 31.16 0.85 17.87
CA ALA A 170 31.16 -0.39 17.10
C ALA A 170 32.27 -0.33 16.06
N GLY A 171 33.41 -0.96 16.34
CA GLY A 171 34.63 -0.83 15.52
C GLY A 171 34.61 -1.30 14.06
N LYS A 172 33.46 -1.38 13.36
CA LYS A 172 33.38 -1.58 11.89
C LYS A 172 32.08 -1.02 11.31
N GLU A 173 32.16 -0.13 10.31
CA GLU A 173 31.06 0.30 9.43
C GLU A 173 30.21 -0.89 8.91
N THR A 174 30.81 -2.08 8.84
CA THR A 174 30.16 -3.33 8.42
C THR A 174 28.91 -3.69 9.21
N VAL A 175 28.84 -3.39 10.52
CA VAL A 175 27.66 -3.76 11.33
C VAL A 175 26.43 -2.95 10.91
N LEU A 176 26.59 -1.64 10.69
CA LEU A 176 25.48 -0.79 10.26
C LEU A 176 25.06 -1.13 8.83
N ASP A 177 26.01 -1.52 7.97
CA ASP A 177 25.72 -2.01 6.62
C ASP A 177 24.96 -3.34 6.64
N ASP A 178 25.32 -4.29 7.53
CA ASP A 178 24.61 -5.55 7.72
C ASP A 178 23.18 -5.35 8.25
N LEU A 179 23.01 -4.41 9.20
CA LEU A 179 21.69 -4.02 9.70
C LEU A 179 20.85 -3.35 8.61
N LEU A 180 21.47 -2.47 7.81
CA LEU A 180 20.79 -1.86 6.67
C LEU A 180 20.34 -2.94 5.69
N LEU A 181 21.25 -3.85 5.33
CA LEU A 181 21.01 -4.95 4.41
C LEU A 181 19.84 -5.82 4.89
N THR A 182 19.79 -6.12 6.19
CA THR A 182 18.67 -6.83 6.81
C THR A 182 17.37 -6.05 6.67
N CYS A 183 17.39 -4.75 6.94
CA CYS A 183 16.21 -3.89 6.81
C CYS A 183 15.67 -3.84 5.37
N ILE A 184 16.55 -3.62 4.40
CA ILE A 184 16.15 -3.53 2.99
C ILE A 184 15.71 -4.87 2.40
N THR A 185 16.19 -6.02 2.90
CA THR A 185 15.84 -7.34 2.32
C THR A 185 14.67 -8.02 3.03
N LYS A 186 14.43 -7.72 4.32
CA LYS A 186 13.42 -8.41 5.13
C LYS A 186 12.33 -7.51 5.72
N ILE A 187 12.60 -6.21 5.93
CA ILE A 187 11.66 -5.31 6.65
C ILE A 187 10.91 -4.41 5.67
N LEU A 188 11.63 -3.55 4.93
CA LEU A 188 11.02 -2.62 3.98
C LEU A 188 10.17 -3.32 2.91
N PRO A 189 10.55 -4.49 2.39
CA PRO A 189 9.71 -5.19 1.44
C PRO A 189 8.33 -5.61 1.98
N VAL A 190 8.24 -5.89 3.28
CA VAL A 190 7.02 -6.35 3.95
C VAL A 190 6.12 -5.17 4.33
N PHE A 191 6.70 -4.04 4.75
CA PHE A 191 5.93 -2.84 5.09
C PHE A 191 6.56 -1.57 4.46
N PRO A 192 6.39 -1.36 3.15
CA PRO A 192 7.09 -0.33 2.36
C PRO A 192 6.45 1.07 2.49
N VAL A 193 6.27 1.54 3.73
CA VAL A 193 5.93 2.95 4.03
C VAL A 193 7.03 3.86 3.45
N VAL A 194 8.27 3.47 3.70
CA VAL A 194 9.47 3.97 3.05
C VAL A 194 9.98 2.85 2.15
N THR A 195 10.09 3.11 0.86
CA THR A 195 10.60 2.11 -0.09
C THR A 195 12.12 1.95 0.05
N VAL A 196 12.64 0.82 -0.45
CA VAL A 196 14.09 0.60 -0.56
C VAL A 196 14.76 1.71 -1.37
N SER A 197 14.12 2.19 -2.44
CA SER A 197 14.64 3.29 -3.26
C SER A 197 14.67 4.62 -2.52
N GLU A 198 13.66 4.92 -1.69
CA GLU A 198 13.65 6.09 -0.80
C GLU A 198 14.72 5.99 0.30
N CYS A 199 14.96 4.80 0.85
CA CYS A 199 15.94 4.55 1.91
C CYS A 199 17.41 4.76 1.45
N VAL A 200 17.71 4.47 0.18
CA VAL A 200 19.06 4.58 -0.39
C VAL A 200 19.42 6.04 -0.72
N GLY A 201 18.42 6.90 -0.96
CA GLY A 201 18.65 8.31 -1.26
C GLY A 201 19.36 8.54 -2.60
N ARG A 202 20.19 9.60 -2.68
CA ARG A 202 20.98 9.96 -3.88
C ARG A 202 22.38 9.36 -3.91
N ASP A 203 22.84 8.81 -2.79
CA ASP A 203 24.14 8.16 -2.73
C ASP A 203 24.13 6.94 -3.64
N LYS A 204 25.22 6.70 -4.36
CA LYS A 204 25.32 5.50 -5.21
C LYS A 204 25.22 4.28 -4.28
N PRO A 205 24.17 3.44 -4.38
CA PRO A 205 24.13 2.23 -3.59
C PRO A 205 25.33 1.36 -3.90
N SER A 206 25.77 0.58 -2.91
CA SER A 206 26.84 -0.40 -3.10
C SER A 206 26.46 -1.40 -4.19
N ASP A 207 27.46 -1.93 -4.89
CA ASP A 207 27.23 -2.93 -5.95
C ASP A 207 26.53 -4.20 -5.41
N VAL A 208 26.72 -4.50 -4.12
CA VAL A 208 26.04 -5.58 -3.41
C VAL A 208 24.52 -5.39 -3.37
N LEU A 209 24.03 -4.14 -3.31
CA LEU A 209 22.59 -3.87 -3.30
C LEU A 209 21.92 -4.38 -4.59
N TRP A 210 22.58 -4.20 -5.73
CA TRP A 210 22.05 -4.60 -7.04
C TRP A 210 21.99 -6.12 -7.23
N LEU A 211 22.56 -6.92 -6.32
CA LEU A 211 22.38 -8.38 -6.32
C LEU A 211 20.94 -8.79 -5.99
N TYR A 212 20.21 -7.96 -5.23
CA TYR A 212 18.85 -8.24 -4.80
C TYR A 212 17.79 -7.47 -5.62
N TYR A 213 18.22 -6.48 -6.40
CA TYR A 213 17.35 -5.53 -7.10
C TYR A 213 17.81 -5.27 -8.53
N THR A 214 16.90 -5.44 -9.49
CA THR A 214 17.21 -5.36 -10.94
C THR A 214 17.19 -3.94 -11.52
N MET A 215 16.50 -3.00 -10.88
CA MET A 215 16.08 -1.75 -11.54
C MET A 215 16.69 -0.51 -10.87
N LYS A 216 17.59 0.15 -11.59
CA LYS A 216 18.12 1.48 -11.27
C LYS A 216 17.31 2.55 -11.99
N ASP A 217 16.12 2.85 -11.49
CA ASP A 217 15.23 3.84 -12.11
C ASP A 217 15.02 5.07 -11.21
N TYR A 218 15.48 6.23 -11.70
CA TYR A 218 15.40 7.51 -11.01
C TYR A 218 13.95 8.06 -10.90
N ASP A 219 13.01 7.59 -11.72
CA ASP A 219 11.60 7.98 -11.61
C ASP A 219 10.83 7.11 -10.60
N SER A 220 11.44 6.01 -10.12
CA SER A 220 11.00 5.33 -8.88
C SER A 220 11.36 6.11 -7.61
N THR A 221 12.07 7.23 -7.78
CA THR A 221 12.62 8.05 -6.71
C THR A 221 12.19 9.51 -6.80
N PRO A 222 10.88 9.86 -6.74
CA PRO A 222 10.54 11.20 -6.30
C PRO A 222 11.16 11.35 -4.90
N HIS A 223 12.22 12.15 -4.74
CA HIS A 223 12.91 12.22 -3.45
C HIS A 223 11.93 12.77 -2.41
N SER A 224 11.45 11.92 -1.51
CA SER A 224 11.09 12.37 -0.17
C SER A 224 12.44 12.65 0.49
N PRO A 225 12.78 13.88 0.86
CA PRO A 225 13.93 14.13 1.70
C PRO A 225 13.55 13.62 3.08
N LEU A 226 13.80 12.32 3.29
CA LEU A 226 13.53 11.67 4.55
C LEU A 226 14.37 12.31 5.64
N PRO A 227 13.78 12.64 6.80
CA PRO A 227 14.52 13.06 7.96
C PRO A 227 15.69 12.10 8.22
N LYS A 228 16.83 12.64 8.64
CA LYS A 228 18.04 11.85 8.92
C LYS A 228 17.76 10.68 9.87
N ILE A 229 16.84 10.89 10.80
CA ILE A 229 16.40 9.89 11.78
C ILE A 229 15.77 8.64 11.14
N VAL A 230 15.19 8.72 9.93
CA VAL A 230 14.56 7.54 9.28
C VAL A 230 15.58 6.41 9.10
N ARG A 231 16.83 6.73 8.74
CA ARG A 231 17.88 5.72 8.61
C ARG A 231 18.27 5.11 9.96
N LEU A 232 18.31 5.94 11.02
CA LEU A 232 18.55 5.47 12.38
C LEU A 232 17.41 4.56 12.87
N VAL A 233 16.15 4.88 12.54
CA VAL A 233 14.98 4.02 12.79
C VAL A 233 15.10 2.71 12.03
N HIS A 234 15.54 2.70 10.77
CA HIS A 234 15.76 1.46 10.03
C HIS A 234 16.83 0.57 10.68
N TYR A 235 17.92 1.15 11.19
CA TYR A 235 18.89 0.42 12.02
C TYR A 235 18.25 -0.11 13.30
N GLY A 236 17.44 0.71 13.96
CA GLY A 236 16.67 0.33 15.15
C GLY A 236 15.81 -0.89 14.89
N LEU A 237 14.97 -0.86 13.86
CA LEU A 237 14.10 -1.98 13.48
C LEU A 237 14.90 -3.26 13.24
N ALA A 238 15.96 -3.21 12.41
CA ALA A 238 16.80 -4.39 12.17
C ALA A 238 17.51 -4.87 13.45
N SER A 239 17.90 -3.96 14.34
CA SER A 239 18.56 -4.28 15.60
C SER A 239 17.67 -5.05 16.58
N MET A 240 16.35 -5.02 16.40
CA MET A 240 15.40 -5.74 17.26
C MET A 240 15.55 -7.25 17.18
N SER A 241 16.07 -7.78 16.07
CA SER A 241 16.38 -9.20 15.92
C SER A 241 17.26 -9.68 17.08
N ARG A 242 16.90 -10.82 17.69
CA ARG A 242 17.72 -11.43 18.75
C ARG A 242 19.11 -11.87 18.28
N SER A 243 19.33 -12.01 16.98
CA SER A 243 20.65 -12.28 16.39
C SER A 243 21.64 -11.12 16.56
N VAL A 244 21.14 -9.91 16.81
CA VAL A 244 21.96 -8.72 17.01
C VAL A 244 22.44 -8.65 18.46
N PRO A 245 23.75 -8.47 18.73
CA PRO A 245 24.28 -8.39 20.08
C PRO A 245 23.60 -7.31 20.92
N THR A 246 23.24 -7.65 22.16
CA THR A 246 22.51 -6.77 23.10
C THR A 246 23.13 -5.38 23.23
N PRO A 247 24.46 -5.20 23.40
CA PRO A 247 25.04 -3.85 23.54
C PRO A 247 24.81 -2.96 22.31
N ILE A 248 24.82 -3.55 21.11
CA ILE A 248 24.61 -2.83 19.85
C ILE A 248 23.14 -2.41 19.73
N ARG A 249 22.21 -3.34 19.98
CA ARG A 249 20.77 -3.05 20.00
C ARG A 249 20.46 -1.93 21.01
N GLN A 250 20.97 -2.03 22.23
CA GLN A 250 20.76 -1.03 23.27
C GLN A 250 21.26 0.37 22.86
N SER A 251 22.46 0.44 22.27
CA SER A 251 23.04 1.70 21.80
C SER A 251 22.20 2.33 20.69
N ILE A 252 21.72 1.54 19.72
CA ILE A 252 20.92 2.05 18.59
C ILE A 252 19.55 2.51 19.07
N ILE A 253 18.87 1.73 19.91
CA ILE A 253 17.53 2.11 20.43
C ILE A 253 17.61 3.40 21.25
N ARG A 254 18.65 3.56 22.10
CA ARG A 254 18.85 4.80 22.85
C ARG A 254 19.03 5.99 21.90
N ALA A 255 19.88 5.85 20.88
CA ALA A 255 20.09 6.90 19.88
C ALA A 255 18.80 7.25 19.11
N VAL A 256 17.99 6.25 18.75
CA VAL A 256 16.68 6.48 18.11
C VAL A 256 15.81 7.35 19.01
N ARG A 257 15.66 7.01 20.30
CA ARG A 257 14.77 7.73 21.22
C ARG A 257 15.23 9.17 21.47
N GLU A 258 16.52 9.38 21.71
CA GLU A 258 17.11 10.70 21.95
C GLU A 258 16.88 11.66 20.77
N GLU A 259 17.06 11.17 19.53
CA GLU A 259 16.88 11.96 18.32
C GLU A 259 15.41 12.12 17.92
N LEU A 260 14.54 11.19 18.31
CA LEU A 260 13.14 11.17 17.87
C LEU A 260 12.35 12.34 18.41
N ASP A 261 12.44 12.62 19.71
CA ASP A 261 11.70 13.72 20.31
C ASP A 261 12.18 15.08 19.80
N ALA A 262 13.49 15.24 19.63
CA ALA A 262 14.06 16.44 19.02
C ALA A 262 13.53 16.63 17.58
N SER A 263 13.58 15.57 16.76
CA SER A 263 13.12 15.62 15.36
C SER A 263 11.64 15.98 15.24
N LEU A 264 10.79 15.42 16.12
CA LEU A 264 9.35 15.68 16.10
C LEU A 264 8.98 17.08 16.61
N GLN A 265 9.75 17.66 17.54
CA GLN A 265 9.50 19.02 18.05
C GLN A 265 9.85 20.11 17.03
N LEU A 266 10.83 19.87 16.14
CA LEU A 266 11.22 20.85 15.13
C LEU A 266 10.20 20.99 13.99
N SER A 267 9.43 19.93 13.70
CA SER A 267 8.48 19.89 12.59
C SER A 267 7.10 20.44 13.02
N LYS A 268 6.89 21.75 12.83
CA LYS A 268 5.59 22.41 13.10
C LYS A 268 4.54 22.17 12.00
N GLN A 269 4.94 21.68 10.83
CA GLN A 269 4.08 21.40 9.70
C GLN A 269 4.11 19.90 9.38
N THR A 270 2.95 19.37 9.02
CA THR A 270 2.78 18.02 8.50
C THR A 270 3.50 17.89 7.16
N SER A 271 4.31 16.86 7.01
CA SER A 271 5.00 16.54 5.76
C SER A 271 4.91 15.04 5.50
N LEU A 272 5.05 14.63 4.23
CA LEU A 272 5.01 13.22 3.87
C LEU A 272 6.06 12.41 4.62
N SER A 273 7.25 13.01 4.78
CA SER A 273 8.39 12.35 5.39
C SER A 273 8.21 12.18 6.90
N THR A 274 7.59 13.15 7.58
CA THR A 274 7.16 13.01 8.98
C THR A 274 6.07 11.94 9.13
N VAL A 275 5.10 11.88 8.21
CA VAL A 275 4.09 10.81 8.19
C VAL A 275 4.76 9.45 8.00
N GLN A 276 5.66 9.31 7.02
CA GLN A 276 6.39 8.07 6.75
C GLN A 276 7.23 7.63 7.96
N LEU A 277 7.89 8.56 8.66
CA LEU A 277 8.61 8.28 9.90
C LEU A 277 7.69 7.75 10.99
N LEU A 278 6.59 8.46 11.28
CA LEU A 278 5.65 8.11 12.34
C LEU A 278 4.95 6.77 12.08
N ILE A 279 4.57 6.50 10.83
CA ILE A 279 3.95 5.22 10.44
C ILE A 279 4.98 4.09 10.36
N THR A 280 6.25 4.37 10.06
CA THR A 280 7.32 3.36 10.18
C THR A 280 7.54 2.94 11.64
N LEU A 281 7.44 3.87 12.60
CA LEU A 281 7.59 3.56 14.03
C LEU A 281 6.52 2.60 14.56
N PHE A 282 5.34 2.53 13.94
CA PHE A 282 4.32 1.53 14.27
C PHE A 282 4.86 0.08 14.23
N PHE A 283 5.91 -0.17 13.44
CA PHE A 283 6.50 -1.49 13.30
C PHE A 283 7.06 -2.07 14.62
N SER A 284 7.54 -1.24 15.55
CA SER A 284 8.12 -1.69 16.83
C SER A 284 7.69 -0.80 18.01
N LEU A 285 7.05 -1.42 19.01
CA LEU A 285 6.63 -0.75 20.25
C LEU A 285 7.83 -0.30 21.09
N GLU A 286 8.89 -1.10 21.09
CA GLU A 286 10.10 -0.93 21.90
C GLU A 286 10.93 0.29 21.48
N MET A 287 10.73 0.82 20.26
CA MET A 287 11.38 2.05 19.81
C MET A 287 10.87 3.31 20.53
N HIS A 288 9.73 3.22 21.23
CA HIS A 288 9.08 4.39 21.79
C HIS A 288 9.61 4.80 23.16
N GLU A 289 9.63 3.87 24.12
CA GLU A 289 10.11 4.05 25.49
C GLU A 289 10.30 2.68 26.20
N ASP A 290 11.05 2.62 27.29
CA ASP A 290 11.19 1.41 28.12
C ASP A 290 9.96 1.16 29.01
N ASP A 291 9.35 2.21 29.58
CA ASP A 291 8.18 2.05 30.44
C ASP A 291 6.98 1.50 29.64
N PRO A 292 6.34 0.40 30.08
CA PRO A 292 5.28 -0.27 29.34
C PRO A 292 3.99 0.55 29.19
N THR A 293 3.75 1.53 30.06
CA THR A 293 2.56 2.39 29.98
C THR A 293 2.83 3.54 29.03
N GLU A 294 3.98 4.18 29.19
CA GLU A 294 4.39 5.31 28.34
C GLU A 294 4.62 4.87 26.90
N ASN A 295 5.27 3.73 26.65
CA ASN A 295 5.56 3.29 25.28
C ASN A 295 4.30 3.02 24.45
N ARG A 296 3.26 2.40 25.02
CA ARG A 296 1.97 2.18 24.35
C ARG A 296 1.25 3.49 24.07
N SER A 297 1.27 4.40 25.05
CA SER A 297 0.69 5.74 24.89
C SER A 297 1.39 6.51 23.78
N LEU A 298 2.72 6.51 23.77
CA LEU A 298 3.54 7.16 22.74
C LEU A 298 3.35 6.52 21.36
N LEU A 299 3.26 5.19 21.27
CA LEU A 299 2.94 4.48 20.03
C LEU A 299 1.60 4.96 19.46
N TRP A 300 0.56 4.98 20.30
CA TRP A 300 -0.76 5.45 19.90
C TRP A 300 -0.76 6.93 19.49
N GLN A 301 -0.11 7.79 20.28
CA GLN A 301 -0.05 9.23 20.01
C GLN A 301 0.72 9.54 18.72
N ARG A 302 1.91 8.93 18.53
CA ARG A 302 2.76 9.12 17.35
C ARG A 302 2.10 8.54 16.10
N THR A 303 1.52 7.35 16.17
CA THR A 303 0.76 6.77 15.05
C THR A 303 -0.45 7.62 14.70
N GLY A 304 -1.21 8.07 15.70
CA GLY A 304 -2.35 8.98 15.50
C GLY A 304 -1.93 10.33 14.92
N LEU A 305 -0.76 10.85 15.29
CA LEU A 305 -0.20 12.06 14.67
C LEU A 305 0.15 11.81 13.19
N GLY A 306 0.73 10.65 12.86
CA GLY A 306 0.99 10.23 11.49
C GLY A 306 -0.30 10.11 10.65
N ILE A 307 -1.34 9.47 11.20
CA ILE A 307 -2.65 9.33 10.54
C ILE A 307 -3.29 10.71 10.32
N ARG A 308 -3.30 11.57 11.34
CA ARG A 308 -3.82 12.94 11.18
C ARG A 308 -3.02 13.75 10.16
N GLY A 309 -1.69 13.58 10.12
CA GLY A 309 -0.85 14.17 9.08
C GLY A 309 -1.18 13.66 7.68
N ALA A 310 -1.47 12.36 7.53
CA ALA A 310 -1.91 11.78 6.26
C ALA A 310 -3.29 12.29 5.82
N LEU A 311 -4.22 12.46 6.77
CA LEU A 311 -5.54 13.07 6.52
C LEU A 311 -5.40 14.54 6.12
N ASP A 312 -4.56 15.27 6.85
CA ASP A 312 -4.22 16.68 6.61
C ASP A 312 -3.64 16.86 5.19
N MET A 313 -2.75 15.97 4.75
CA MET A 313 -2.21 15.98 3.39
C MET A 313 -3.16 15.43 2.30
N GLY A 314 -4.37 14.99 2.66
CA GLY A 314 -5.34 14.45 1.69
C GLY A 314 -4.99 13.07 1.14
N LEU A 315 -4.16 12.26 1.81
CA LEU A 315 -3.75 10.93 1.29
C LEU A 315 -4.91 9.93 1.19
N HIS A 316 -5.95 10.15 1.98
CA HIS A 316 -7.19 9.38 2.00
C HIS A 316 -8.12 9.64 0.81
N ARG A 317 -7.75 10.58 -0.07
CA ARG A 317 -8.54 10.97 -1.24
C ARG A 317 -8.02 10.35 -2.53
N SER A 318 -8.95 9.98 -3.43
CA SER A 318 -8.65 9.60 -4.81
C SER A 318 -8.26 10.83 -5.63
N VAL A 319 -7.16 10.71 -6.39
CA VAL A 319 -6.65 11.79 -7.25
C VAL A 319 -6.47 11.27 -8.67
N SER A 320 -6.78 12.12 -9.65
CA SER A 320 -6.67 11.79 -11.07
C SER A 320 -5.22 11.49 -11.50
N ASN A 321 -5.07 10.43 -12.30
CA ASN A 321 -3.81 9.98 -12.90
C ASN A 321 -3.19 11.04 -13.84
N SER A 322 -3.98 11.99 -14.35
CA SER A 322 -3.50 13.06 -15.24
C SER A 322 -2.86 14.23 -14.48
N MET A 323 -3.14 14.36 -13.18
CA MET A 323 -2.78 15.52 -12.37
C MET A 323 -1.46 15.34 -11.59
N ILE A 324 -1.17 14.11 -11.17
CA ILE A 324 -0.01 13.75 -10.34
C ILE A 324 0.83 12.70 -11.08
N PRO A 325 2.18 12.80 -11.08
CA PRO A 325 3.04 11.75 -11.61
C PRO A 325 2.74 10.38 -10.97
N CYS A 326 2.75 9.30 -11.75
CA CYS A 326 2.37 7.95 -11.30
C CYS A 326 3.06 7.52 -10.01
N GLY A 327 4.38 7.73 -9.90
CA GLY A 327 5.14 7.33 -8.72
C GLY A 327 4.76 8.08 -7.44
N GLN A 328 4.28 9.32 -7.56
CA GLN A 328 3.76 10.04 -6.39
C GLN A 328 2.37 9.53 -6.03
N LEU A 329 1.51 9.29 -7.01
CA LEU A 329 0.18 8.72 -6.78
C LEU A 329 0.26 7.36 -6.07
N HIS A 330 1.11 6.46 -6.55
CA HIS A 330 1.31 5.14 -5.98
C HIS A 330 1.91 5.21 -4.57
N ARG A 331 2.82 6.15 -4.31
CA ARG A 331 3.31 6.43 -2.96
C ARG A 331 2.19 6.89 -2.01
N ARG A 332 1.31 7.79 -2.44
CA ARG A 332 0.16 8.22 -1.62
C ARG A 332 -0.71 7.03 -1.22
N ARG A 333 -1.05 6.18 -2.19
CA ARG A 333 -1.84 4.95 -1.96
C ARG A 333 -1.14 4.02 -0.95
N ARG A 334 0.19 3.83 -1.06
CA ARG A 334 0.95 3.01 -0.10
C ARG A 334 0.93 3.57 1.32
N VAL A 335 1.33 4.83 1.49
CA VAL A 335 1.39 5.46 2.82
C VAL A 335 0.02 5.46 3.47
N TRP A 336 -1.04 5.75 2.70
CA TRP A 336 -2.41 5.67 3.19
C TRP A 336 -2.81 4.24 3.58
N GLY A 337 -2.50 3.23 2.76
CA GLY A 337 -2.75 1.82 3.10
C GLY A 337 -2.06 1.42 4.40
N SER A 338 -0.81 1.85 4.62
CA SER A 338 -0.09 1.65 5.88
C SER A 338 -0.74 2.36 7.08
N CYS A 339 -1.31 3.55 6.90
CA CYS A 339 -2.11 4.22 7.94
C CYS A 339 -3.35 3.39 8.32
N VAL A 340 -4.05 2.83 7.33
CA VAL A 340 -5.20 1.95 7.57
C VAL A 340 -4.77 0.71 8.34
N ILE A 341 -3.68 0.05 7.94
CA ILE A 341 -3.12 -1.10 8.66
C ILE A 341 -2.85 -0.69 10.13
N ALA A 342 -2.04 0.35 10.36
CA ALA A 342 -1.67 0.75 11.71
C ALA A 342 -2.88 1.03 12.61
N ASP A 343 -3.91 1.72 12.10
CA ASP A 343 -5.14 2.00 12.86
C ASP A 343 -5.90 0.73 13.27
N ARG A 344 -6.13 -0.20 12.32
CA ARG A 344 -6.92 -1.41 12.59
C ARG A 344 -6.22 -2.36 13.54
N TRP A 345 -4.91 -2.51 13.40
CA TRP A 345 -4.13 -3.44 14.22
C TRP A 345 -3.88 -2.91 15.64
N LEU A 346 -3.64 -1.60 15.81
CA LEU A 346 -3.57 -1.00 17.15
C LEU A 346 -4.91 -1.11 17.89
N ALA A 347 -6.02 -0.82 17.20
CA ALA A 347 -7.36 -0.95 17.74
C ALA A 347 -7.66 -2.38 18.22
N LEU A 348 -7.28 -3.39 17.43
CA LEU A 348 -7.41 -4.78 17.81
C LEU A 348 -6.56 -5.13 19.03
N GLN A 349 -5.25 -4.80 18.99
CA GLN A 349 -4.27 -5.23 19.99
C GLN A 349 -4.53 -4.59 21.36
N TYR A 350 -4.94 -3.33 21.40
CA TYR A 350 -5.10 -2.57 22.64
C TYR A 350 -6.56 -2.26 23.00
N GLY A 351 -7.53 -2.75 22.22
CA GLY A 351 -8.95 -2.49 22.48
C GLY A 351 -9.35 -1.03 22.28
N GLN A 352 -8.62 -0.30 21.43
CA GLN A 352 -8.86 1.12 21.14
C GLN A 352 -9.92 1.28 20.04
N PRO A 353 -10.62 2.44 19.98
CA PRO A 353 -11.54 2.71 18.89
C PRO A 353 -10.78 2.87 17.56
N LEU A 354 -11.44 2.48 16.46
CA LEU A 354 -10.98 2.79 15.11
C LEU A 354 -10.99 4.31 14.90
N THR A 355 -9.87 4.90 14.46
CA THR A 355 -9.80 6.36 14.22
C THR A 355 -10.11 6.74 12.79
N ILE A 356 -9.81 5.86 11.83
CA ILE A 356 -10.10 6.09 10.42
C ILE A 356 -11.51 5.62 10.10
N ASP A 357 -12.39 6.55 9.76
CA ASP A 357 -13.69 6.24 9.17
C ASP A 357 -13.55 6.11 7.65
N LEU A 358 -13.78 4.91 7.13
CA LEU A 358 -13.63 4.61 5.71
C LEU A 358 -14.74 5.22 4.85
N ASP A 359 -15.88 5.60 5.44
CA ASP A 359 -16.97 6.23 4.69
C ASP A 359 -16.57 7.62 4.14
N TYR A 360 -15.52 8.23 4.72
CA TYR A 360 -14.94 9.49 4.27
C TYR A 360 -13.67 9.32 3.41
N CYS A 361 -13.32 8.07 3.06
CA CYS A 361 -12.10 7.75 2.33
C CYS A 361 -12.43 7.15 0.96
N ASP A 362 -11.85 7.67 -0.10
CA ASP A 362 -12.01 7.15 -1.47
C ASP A 362 -10.66 6.83 -2.13
N ALA A 363 -9.54 6.95 -1.41
CA ALA A 363 -8.24 6.50 -1.90
C ALA A 363 -8.28 5.00 -2.25
N PRO A 364 -7.82 4.61 -3.45
CA PRO A 364 -7.75 3.20 -3.84
C PRO A 364 -6.67 2.47 -3.03
N LEU A 365 -6.77 1.14 -3.02
CA LEU A 365 -5.78 0.26 -2.40
C LEU A 365 -4.36 0.52 -2.94
N PRO A 366 -3.30 0.19 -2.17
CA PRO A 366 -1.93 0.23 -2.65
C PRO A 366 -1.78 -0.50 -3.99
N PHE A 367 -1.21 0.19 -4.98
CA PHE A 367 -0.93 -0.38 -6.28
C PHE A 367 0.16 -1.46 -6.15
N TRP A 368 0.01 -2.58 -6.86
CA TRP A 368 0.86 -3.77 -6.61
C TRP A 368 2.28 -3.61 -7.14
N TRP A 369 2.50 -2.80 -8.16
CA TRP A 369 3.77 -2.67 -8.85
C TRP A 369 4.60 -1.49 -8.32
N PRO A 370 5.92 -1.46 -8.59
CA PRO A 370 6.78 -0.33 -8.25
C PRO A 370 6.21 1.02 -8.72
N ASP A 371 6.54 2.08 -7.98
CA ASP A 371 5.96 3.42 -8.16
C ASP A 371 5.97 3.94 -9.60
N HIS A 372 7.08 3.75 -10.32
CA HIS A 372 7.27 4.24 -11.67
C HIS A 372 6.44 3.48 -12.72
N VAL A 373 5.90 2.30 -12.39
CA VAL A 373 5.06 1.52 -13.30
C VAL A 373 3.71 2.22 -13.42
N PRO A 374 3.28 2.66 -14.62
CA PRO A 374 1.99 3.31 -14.80
C PRO A 374 0.83 2.33 -14.58
N ASP A 375 -0.28 2.86 -14.07
CA ASP A 375 -1.55 2.14 -13.94
C ASP A 375 -2.14 1.93 -15.35
N LEU A 376 -1.99 0.73 -15.91
CA LEU A 376 -2.43 0.38 -17.26
C LEU A 376 -3.33 -0.86 -17.22
N ASP A 377 -4.43 -0.82 -18.00
CA ASP A 377 -5.35 -1.95 -18.18
C ASP A 377 -4.63 -3.28 -18.52
N ASP A 378 -3.54 -3.18 -19.28
CA ASP A 378 -2.68 -4.30 -19.64
C ASP A 378 -1.22 -4.00 -19.29
N VAL A 379 -0.85 -4.33 -18.05
CA VAL A 379 0.51 -4.21 -17.52
C VAL A 379 1.51 -5.08 -18.34
N THR A 380 1.03 -6.10 -19.06
CA THR A 380 1.89 -6.96 -19.88
C THR A 380 2.41 -6.31 -21.16
N ALA A 381 1.80 -5.20 -21.58
CA ALA A 381 2.26 -4.40 -22.71
C ALA A 381 3.48 -3.51 -22.37
N ILE A 382 3.91 -3.46 -21.10
CA ILE A 382 5.02 -2.61 -20.65
C ILE A 382 6.36 -3.25 -21.09
N PRO A 383 7.22 -2.54 -21.86
CA PRO A 383 8.49 -3.08 -22.35
C PRO A 383 9.45 -3.58 -21.25
N ILE A 384 9.26 -3.11 -20.02
CA ILE A 384 10.11 -3.38 -18.84
C ILE A 384 9.51 -4.48 -17.95
N LEU A 385 8.35 -5.07 -18.27
CA LEU A 385 7.65 -6.01 -17.38
C LEU A 385 8.54 -7.16 -16.91
N HIS A 386 9.39 -7.71 -17.79
CA HIS A 386 10.33 -8.79 -17.46
C HIS A 386 11.40 -8.42 -16.41
N LYS A 387 11.49 -7.15 -16.01
CA LYS A 387 12.45 -6.64 -15.01
C LYS A 387 11.77 -6.16 -13.73
N VAL A 388 10.45 -6.24 -13.62
CA VAL A 388 9.69 -5.80 -12.44
C VAL A 388 8.80 -6.92 -11.91
N ALA A 389 8.58 -6.90 -10.60
CA ALA A 389 7.69 -7.81 -9.89
C ALA A 389 6.60 -6.98 -9.18
N PRO A 390 5.46 -7.56 -8.77
CA PRO A 390 4.43 -6.86 -8.02
C PRO A 390 4.86 -6.63 -6.55
N SER A 391 5.85 -5.74 -6.36
CA SER A 391 6.57 -5.49 -5.11
C SER A 391 5.69 -5.15 -3.91
N PHE A 392 4.55 -4.52 -4.14
CA PHE A 392 3.66 -4.01 -3.09
C PHE A 392 2.37 -4.83 -2.98
N ARG A 393 2.28 -5.98 -3.66
CA ARG A 393 1.13 -6.89 -3.57
C ARG A 393 0.82 -7.27 -2.12
N PHE A 394 1.84 -7.62 -1.33
CA PHE A 394 1.67 -7.95 0.08
C PHE A 394 1.06 -6.79 0.88
N LEU A 395 1.56 -5.56 0.72
CA LEU A 395 1.00 -4.39 1.40
C LEU A 395 -0.46 -4.15 1.00
N SER A 396 -0.78 -4.31 -0.29
CA SER A 396 -2.15 -4.20 -0.81
C SER A 396 -3.08 -5.22 -0.15
N GLU A 397 -2.65 -6.49 -0.09
CA GLU A 397 -3.41 -7.57 0.54
C GLU A 397 -3.55 -7.41 2.05
N LEU A 398 -2.50 -6.95 2.72
CA LEU A 398 -2.55 -6.64 4.14
C LEU A 398 -3.47 -5.45 4.43
N THR A 399 -3.53 -4.46 3.55
CA THR A 399 -4.47 -3.33 3.65
C THR A 399 -5.91 -3.84 3.53
N SER A 400 -6.20 -4.66 2.52
CA SER A 400 -7.50 -5.31 2.34
C SER A 400 -7.91 -6.16 3.55
N LEU A 401 -7.01 -7.00 4.05
CA LEU A 401 -7.23 -7.80 5.25
C LEU A 401 -7.50 -6.91 6.47
N SER A 402 -6.79 -5.79 6.60
CA SER A 402 -7.00 -4.83 7.69
C SER A 402 -8.37 -4.17 7.61
N ILE A 403 -8.88 -3.86 6.41
CA ILE A 403 -10.25 -3.36 6.22
C ILE A 403 -11.28 -4.42 6.69
N LEU A 404 -11.09 -5.68 6.32
CA LEU A 404 -11.92 -6.80 6.78
C LEU A 404 -11.83 -6.97 8.31
N LEU A 405 -10.64 -6.83 8.88
CA LEU A 405 -10.41 -6.85 10.33
C LEU A 405 -11.16 -5.71 11.03
N GLY A 406 -11.13 -4.50 10.50
CA GLY A 406 -11.89 -3.37 11.05
C GLY A 406 -13.39 -3.64 11.07
N ARG A 407 -13.93 -4.27 10.02
CA ARG A 407 -15.34 -4.70 9.98
C ARG A 407 -15.62 -5.80 10.99
N ALA A 408 -14.76 -6.82 11.10
CA ALA A 408 -14.88 -7.86 12.11
C ALA A 408 -14.87 -7.25 13.53
N TYR A 409 -13.92 -6.38 13.81
CA TYR A 409 -13.78 -5.69 15.08
C TYR A 409 -15.04 -4.89 15.43
N SER A 410 -15.58 -4.11 14.51
CA SER A 410 -16.82 -3.34 14.74
C SER A 410 -18.08 -4.19 14.85
N LEU A 411 -18.07 -5.45 14.40
CA LEU A 411 -19.21 -6.37 14.45
C LEU A 411 -19.25 -7.24 15.71
N SER A 412 -18.10 -7.78 16.13
CA SER A 412 -18.03 -8.90 17.08
C SER A 412 -17.19 -8.65 18.33
N SER A 413 -16.42 -7.56 18.41
CA SER A 413 -15.46 -7.35 19.51
C SER A 413 -16.10 -7.11 20.87
N SER A 414 -17.32 -6.55 20.92
CA SER A 414 -18.02 -6.20 22.16
C SER A 414 -19.48 -6.60 22.13
N ARG A 415 -20.08 -6.79 23.31
CA ARG A 415 -21.53 -7.07 23.43
C ARG A 415 -22.38 -5.92 22.87
N MET A 416 -21.91 -4.68 23.01
CA MET A 416 -22.58 -3.50 22.45
C MET A 416 -22.57 -3.53 20.91
N HIS A 417 -21.45 -3.94 20.32
CA HIS A 417 -21.34 -4.11 18.86
C HIS A 417 -22.30 -5.20 18.38
N LEU A 418 -22.27 -6.39 19.01
CA LEU A 418 -23.19 -7.48 18.71
C LEU A 418 -24.66 -7.06 18.81
N ALA A 419 -25.03 -6.27 19.82
CA ALA A 419 -26.40 -5.78 19.98
C ALA A 419 -26.89 -4.90 18.82
N LYS A 420 -25.97 -4.19 18.14
CA LYS A 420 -26.27 -3.33 16.97
C LYS A 420 -26.12 -4.06 15.63
N SER A 421 -25.43 -5.20 15.61
CA SER A 421 -25.14 -5.99 14.41
C SER A 421 -26.37 -6.72 13.88
N GLN A 422 -26.37 -6.98 12.57
CA GLN A 422 -27.42 -7.73 11.86
C GLN A 422 -26.83 -8.92 11.12
N ASP A 423 -27.63 -9.98 10.91
CA ASP A 423 -27.21 -11.21 10.23
C ASP A 423 -26.61 -10.96 8.84
N LEU A 424 -27.19 -10.04 8.07
CA LEU A 424 -26.68 -9.67 6.73
C LEU A 424 -25.23 -9.18 6.77
N MET A 425 -24.84 -8.45 7.83
CA MET A 425 -23.47 -7.96 7.96
C MET A 425 -22.47 -9.09 8.17
N PHE A 426 -22.86 -10.14 8.90
CA PHE A 426 -22.05 -11.35 9.08
C PHE A 426 -21.93 -12.15 7.78
N TYR A 427 -23.03 -12.33 7.04
CA TYR A 427 -23.00 -13.01 5.74
C TYR A 427 -22.11 -12.28 4.74
N ASN A 428 -22.24 -10.95 4.63
CA ASN A 428 -21.40 -10.15 3.75
C ASN A 428 -19.92 -10.25 4.13
N LEU A 429 -19.60 -10.10 5.42
CA LEU A 429 -18.21 -10.19 5.86
C LEU A 429 -17.62 -11.60 5.64
N GLN A 430 -18.37 -12.67 5.87
CA GLN A 430 -17.90 -14.02 5.59
C GLN A 430 -17.60 -14.21 4.09
N ASN A 431 -18.51 -13.76 3.22
CA ASN A 431 -18.33 -13.85 1.78
C ASN A 431 -17.11 -13.04 1.30
N ASP A 432 -16.93 -11.84 1.84
CA ASP A 432 -15.80 -10.97 1.49
C ASP A 432 -14.46 -11.57 1.94
N ILE A 433 -14.43 -12.18 3.14
CA ILE A 433 -13.25 -12.90 3.65
C ILE A 433 -12.90 -14.10 2.76
N GLU A 434 -13.88 -14.91 2.34
CA GLU A 434 -13.63 -16.05 1.46
C GLU A 434 -13.24 -15.60 0.04
N ALA A 435 -13.88 -14.55 -0.49
CA ALA A 435 -13.51 -13.96 -1.77
C ALA A 435 -12.07 -13.44 -1.76
N TRP A 436 -11.67 -12.74 -0.70
CA TRP A 436 -10.31 -12.27 -0.50
C TRP A 436 -9.30 -13.43 -0.48
N LYS A 437 -9.56 -14.50 0.29
CA LYS A 437 -8.69 -15.70 0.32
C LYS A 437 -8.46 -16.31 -1.06
N SER A 438 -9.48 -16.33 -1.91
CA SER A 438 -9.39 -16.92 -3.26
C SER A 438 -8.49 -16.14 -4.22
N GLN A 439 -8.15 -14.88 -3.92
CA GLN A 439 -7.37 -13.98 -4.76
C GLN A 439 -5.88 -13.90 -4.36
N ILE A 440 -5.50 -14.60 -3.29
CA ILE A 440 -4.13 -14.58 -2.77
C ILE A 440 -3.20 -15.33 -3.75
N PRO A 441 -2.07 -14.72 -4.17
CA PRO A 441 -1.11 -15.41 -5.03
C PRO A 441 -0.37 -16.51 -4.27
N ALA A 442 0.08 -17.54 -5.00
CA ALA A 442 0.90 -18.62 -4.46
C ALA A 442 2.38 -18.24 -4.25
N VAL A 443 2.86 -17.16 -4.86
CA VAL A 443 4.26 -16.71 -4.81
C VAL A 443 4.34 -15.22 -4.55
N TRP A 444 5.26 -14.81 -3.66
CA TRP A 444 5.43 -13.43 -3.17
C TRP A 444 6.77 -12.84 -3.59
N ASN A 445 6.76 -12.14 -4.72
CA ASN A 445 7.97 -11.52 -5.28
C ASN A 445 7.99 -10.04 -4.97
N TYR A 446 9.04 -9.60 -4.26
CA TYR A 446 9.28 -8.17 -4.08
C TYR A 446 10.07 -7.59 -5.25
N SER A 447 11.06 -8.33 -5.75
CA SER A 447 11.87 -8.00 -6.92
C SER A 447 12.05 -9.28 -7.75
N PRO A 448 12.40 -9.23 -9.04
CA PRO A 448 12.72 -10.43 -9.81
C PRO A 448 13.84 -11.30 -9.20
N LEU A 449 14.65 -10.72 -8.30
CA LEU A 449 15.78 -11.40 -7.64
C LEU A 449 15.57 -11.58 -6.13
N LEU A 450 14.49 -11.04 -5.56
CA LEU A 450 14.22 -11.10 -4.12
C LEU A 450 12.83 -11.69 -3.88
N GLU A 451 12.84 -12.94 -3.42
CA GLU A 451 11.69 -13.65 -2.89
C GLU A 451 11.69 -13.55 -1.36
N ILE A 452 10.49 -13.41 -0.79
CA ILE A 452 10.32 -13.29 0.67
C ILE A 452 9.29 -14.33 1.12
N PRO A 453 9.72 -15.58 1.39
CA PRO A 453 8.81 -16.68 1.69
C PRO A 453 7.97 -16.43 2.96
N ALA A 454 8.47 -15.64 3.92
CA ALA A 454 7.71 -15.19 5.09
C ALA A 454 6.37 -14.54 4.78
N MET A 455 6.21 -13.87 3.64
CA MET A 455 5.00 -13.10 3.33
C MET A 455 3.74 -13.98 3.37
N GLU A 456 3.81 -15.21 2.88
CA GLU A 456 2.68 -16.13 2.95
C GLU A 456 2.32 -16.43 4.41
N ASN A 457 3.31 -16.86 5.20
CA ASN A 457 3.11 -17.23 6.60
C ASN A 457 2.65 -16.06 7.47
N LEU A 458 3.16 -14.85 7.20
CA LEU A 458 2.71 -13.61 7.85
C LEU A 458 1.24 -13.32 7.54
N LEU A 459 0.82 -13.43 6.28
CA LEU A 459 -0.59 -13.26 5.92
C LEU A 459 -1.47 -14.32 6.55
N GLN A 460 -1.01 -15.58 6.63
CA GLN A 460 -1.75 -16.64 7.33
C GLN A 460 -1.90 -16.31 8.82
N LEU A 461 -0.84 -15.85 9.48
CA LEU A 461 -0.87 -15.42 10.88
C LEU A 461 -1.86 -14.26 11.10
N PHE A 462 -1.83 -13.24 10.23
CA PHE A 462 -2.76 -12.11 10.31
C PHE A 462 -4.20 -12.51 9.98
N LEU A 463 -4.38 -13.49 9.10
CA LEU A 463 -5.69 -14.06 8.80
C LEU A 463 -6.27 -14.78 10.02
N VAL A 464 -5.46 -15.51 10.81
CA VAL A 464 -5.93 -16.10 12.08
C VAL A 464 -6.50 -15.03 13.00
N ALA A 465 -5.83 -13.88 13.15
CA ALA A 465 -6.34 -12.80 13.99
C ALA A 465 -7.66 -12.23 13.48
N THR A 466 -7.81 -12.08 12.17
CA THR A 466 -9.04 -11.58 11.53
C THR A 466 -10.20 -12.56 11.65
N GLU A 467 -9.96 -13.83 11.32
CA GLU A 467 -10.95 -14.91 11.42
C GLU A 467 -11.36 -15.17 12.87
N TYR A 468 -10.40 -15.20 13.81
CA TYR A 468 -10.72 -15.34 15.22
C TYR A 468 -11.58 -14.17 15.71
N THR A 469 -11.22 -12.93 15.37
CA THR A 469 -12.02 -11.76 15.74
C THR A 469 -13.46 -11.88 15.24
N PHE A 470 -13.64 -12.28 13.98
CA PHE A 470 -14.96 -12.50 13.37
C PHE A 470 -15.73 -13.66 14.04
N LEU A 471 -15.08 -14.81 14.24
CA LEU A 471 -15.70 -16.05 14.69
C LEU A 471 -15.87 -16.15 16.21
N LYS A 472 -15.16 -15.31 16.99
CA LYS A 472 -15.15 -15.33 18.46
C LYS A 472 -16.53 -15.51 19.12
N PRO A 473 -17.60 -14.79 18.71
CA PRO A 473 -18.93 -14.95 19.32
C PRO A 473 -19.58 -16.33 19.08
N PHE A 474 -19.14 -17.04 18.04
CA PHE A 474 -19.72 -18.31 17.58
C PHE A 474 -18.95 -19.54 18.06
N PHE A 475 -17.86 -19.35 18.81
CA PHE A 475 -17.22 -20.46 19.51
C PHE A 475 -18.20 -21.11 20.50
N PRO A 476 -18.18 -22.45 20.67
CA PRO A 476 -19.16 -23.18 21.49
C PRO A 476 -19.42 -22.58 22.88
N GLN A 477 -18.36 -22.11 23.56
CA GLN A 477 -18.43 -21.51 24.88
C GLN A 477 -19.06 -20.11 24.92
N ASN A 478 -19.11 -19.40 23.79
CA ASN A 478 -19.59 -18.01 23.69
C ASN A 478 -21.00 -17.90 23.12
N VAL A 479 -21.53 -18.96 22.50
CA VAL A 479 -22.85 -18.96 21.83
C VAL A 479 -23.98 -18.55 22.77
N SER A 480 -23.89 -18.90 24.05
CA SER A 480 -24.89 -18.54 25.07
C SER A 480 -25.00 -17.01 25.32
N GLY A 481 -23.98 -16.24 24.94
CA GLY A 481 -23.95 -14.80 25.06
C GLY A 481 -24.45 -14.03 23.84
N LEU A 482 -24.91 -14.71 22.79
CA LEU A 482 -25.40 -14.07 21.57
C LEU A 482 -26.76 -13.39 21.78
N PRO A 483 -26.94 -12.17 21.25
CA PRO A 483 -28.26 -11.55 21.17
C PRO A 483 -29.27 -12.44 20.40
N ALA A 484 -30.51 -12.47 20.88
CA ALA A 484 -31.55 -13.35 20.32
C ALA A 484 -31.90 -13.06 18.85
N HIS A 485 -31.61 -11.85 18.34
CA HIS A 485 -31.86 -11.49 16.95
C HIS A 485 -30.78 -11.97 15.97
N ILE A 486 -29.64 -12.48 16.46
CA ILE A 486 -28.55 -12.99 15.60
C ILE A 486 -28.77 -14.48 15.32
N ASN A 487 -29.24 -14.79 14.11
CA ASN A 487 -29.46 -16.16 13.64
C ASN A 487 -28.33 -16.67 12.75
N PHE A 488 -27.39 -15.80 12.34
CA PHE A 488 -26.24 -16.17 11.53
C PHE A 488 -25.46 -17.34 12.15
N ARG A 489 -25.01 -18.27 11.30
CA ARG A 489 -24.09 -19.34 11.66
C ARG A 489 -22.94 -19.40 10.66
N PRO A 490 -21.69 -19.51 11.13
CA PRO A 490 -20.54 -19.56 10.25
C PRO A 490 -20.57 -20.81 9.37
N ALA A 491 -19.88 -20.76 8.23
CA ALA A 491 -19.76 -21.89 7.32
C ALA A 491 -19.20 -23.13 8.04
N HIS A 492 -19.68 -24.31 7.65
CA HIS A 492 -19.27 -25.58 8.26
C HIS A 492 -17.74 -25.75 8.21
N GLY A 493 -17.14 -26.19 9.32
CA GLY A 493 -15.70 -26.39 9.43
C GLY A 493 -14.84 -25.12 9.48
N SER A 494 -15.44 -23.92 9.59
CA SER A 494 -14.65 -22.68 9.64
C SER A 494 -13.78 -22.57 10.89
N ILE A 495 -14.27 -23.06 12.04
CA ILE A 495 -13.49 -23.11 13.28
C ILE A 495 -12.36 -24.14 13.15
N ASP A 496 -12.63 -25.32 12.59
CA ASP A 496 -11.58 -26.35 12.37
C ASP A 496 -10.46 -25.82 11.45
N ARG A 497 -10.81 -25.14 10.36
CA ARG A 497 -9.83 -24.48 9.46
C ARG A 497 -9.04 -23.38 10.15
N LEU A 498 -9.66 -22.63 11.07
CA LEU A 498 -8.98 -21.62 11.88
C LEU A 498 -7.98 -22.27 12.84
N VAL A 499 -8.34 -23.37 13.49
CA VAL A 499 -7.47 -24.14 14.38
C VAL A 499 -6.27 -24.69 13.60
N GLU A 500 -6.49 -25.31 12.44
CA GLU A 500 -5.41 -25.81 11.58
C GLU A 500 -4.43 -24.69 11.18
N ARG A 501 -4.97 -23.52 10.81
CA ARG A 501 -4.14 -22.35 10.47
C ARG A 501 -3.34 -21.86 11.66
N ALA A 502 -3.96 -21.77 12.84
CA ALA A 502 -3.29 -21.36 14.06
C ALA A 502 -2.13 -22.32 14.40
N ILE A 503 -2.35 -23.63 14.28
CA ILE A 503 -1.31 -24.66 14.47
C ILE A 503 -0.12 -24.44 13.53
N ASN A 504 -0.39 -24.28 12.22
CA ASN A 504 0.66 -24.05 11.23
C ASN A 504 1.43 -22.75 11.50
N SER A 505 0.72 -21.69 11.89
CA SER A 505 1.35 -20.42 12.26
C SER A 505 2.22 -20.53 13.52
N LEU A 506 1.83 -21.32 14.52
CA LEU A 506 2.67 -21.54 15.72
C LEU A 506 3.96 -22.29 15.37
N PHE A 507 3.89 -23.34 14.56
CA PHE A 507 5.09 -24.03 14.10
C PHE A 507 6.01 -23.12 13.28
N TRP A 508 5.44 -22.28 12.41
CA TRP A 508 6.24 -21.30 11.66
C TRP A 508 6.86 -20.24 12.58
N LEU A 509 6.15 -19.76 13.61
CA LEU A 509 6.69 -18.80 14.58
C LEU A 509 7.90 -19.35 15.35
N SER A 510 8.00 -20.68 15.51
CA SER A 510 9.16 -21.34 16.11
C SER A 510 10.34 -21.53 15.14
N SER A 511 10.18 -21.21 13.86
CA SER A 511 11.28 -21.23 12.88
C SER A 511 12.19 -20.00 13.00
N GLU A 512 13.37 -20.04 12.38
CA GLU A 512 14.30 -18.89 12.33
C GLU A 512 13.65 -17.66 11.68
N GLU A 513 12.86 -17.86 10.62
CA GLU A 513 12.17 -16.78 9.93
C GLU A 513 11.03 -16.20 10.79
N GLY A 514 10.22 -17.06 11.40
CA GLY A 514 9.11 -16.64 12.26
C GLY A 514 9.59 -15.88 13.51
N THR A 515 10.65 -16.37 14.16
CA THR A 515 11.25 -15.70 15.32
C THR A 515 11.83 -14.32 14.97
N PHE A 516 12.40 -14.15 13.77
CA PHE A 516 12.85 -12.85 13.29
C PHE A 516 11.68 -11.84 13.19
N TYR A 517 10.56 -12.22 12.58
CA TYR A 517 9.41 -11.30 12.47
C TYR A 517 8.70 -11.07 13.81
N LEU A 518 8.74 -12.05 14.72
CA LEU A 518 8.26 -11.87 16.10
C LEU A 518 9.10 -10.85 16.86
N ASP A 519 10.43 -10.83 16.64
CA ASP A 519 11.34 -9.88 17.26
C ASP A 519 11.17 -8.45 16.74
N VAL A 520 11.04 -8.31 15.42
CA VAL A 520 11.11 -7.03 14.71
C VAL A 520 9.73 -6.39 14.59
N TRP A 521 8.67 -7.15 14.27
CA TRP A 521 7.34 -6.61 14.00
C TRP A 521 6.38 -6.83 15.17
N SER A 522 6.18 -5.79 15.98
CA SER A 522 5.32 -5.82 17.18
C SER A 522 3.89 -6.29 16.91
N MET A 523 3.37 -6.02 15.71
CA MET A 523 2.04 -6.42 15.25
C MET A 523 1.85 -7.94 15.24
N THR A 524 2.92 -8.74 15.10
CA THR A 524 2.85 -10.22 15.06
C THR A 524 2.60 -10.85 16.43
N ALA A 525 2.92 -10.16 17.52
CA ALA A 525 2.83 -10.70 18.87
C ALA A 525 1.38 -10.98 19.30
N TYR A 526 0.45 -10.10 18.93
CA TYR A 526 -0.97 -10.29 19.26
C TYR A 526 -1.63 -11.43 18.47
N PRO A 527 -1.47 -11.55 17.14
CA PRO A 527 -1.82 -12.74 16.37
C PRO A 527 -1.21 -14.03 16.94
N ALA A 528 0.06 -14.02 17.35
CA ALA A 528 0.69 -15.18 17.98
C ALA A 528 -0.04 -15.60 19.27
N PHE A 529 -0.40 -14.63 20.12
CA PHE A 529 -1.23 -14.87 21.29
C PHE A 529 -2.63 -15.41 20.92
N LEU A 530 -3.26 -14.89 19.86
CA LEU A 530 -4.55 -15.40 19.38
C LEU A 530 -4.45 -16.84 18.86
N CYS A 531 -3.36 -17.21 18.18
CA CYS A 531 -3.10 -18.60 17.80
C CYS A 531 -3.06 -19.49 19.04
N MET A 532 -2.31 -19.10 20.07
CA MET A 532 -2.26 -19.82 21.35
C MET A 532 -3.65 -19.94 21.99
N MET A 533 -4.47 -18.89 21.91
CA MET A 533 -5.84 -18.91 22.45
C MET A 533 -6.78 -19.84 21.70
N VAL A 534 -6.72 -19.84 20.37
CA VAL A 534 -7.49 -20.74 19.50
C VAL A 534 -7.15 -22.18 19.81
N VAL A 535 -5.86 -22.51 19.82
CA VAL A 535 -5.34 -23.85 20.04
C VAL A 535 -5.65 -24.33 21.47
N ALA A 536 -5.44 -23.50 22.50
CA ALA A 536 -5.77 -23.86 23.88
C ALA A 536 -7.28 -24.12 24.09
N THR A 537 -8.14 -23.37 23.39
CA THR A 537 -9.59 -23.61 23.42
C THR A 537 -9.94 -24.97 22.81
N ASP A 538 -9.28 -25.36 21.73
CA ASP A 538 -9.54 -26.64 21.06
C ASP A 538 -8.97 -27.83 21.86
N ILE A 539 -7.80 -27.70 22.52
CA ILE A 539 -7.25 -28.74 23.41
C ILE A 539 -8.27 -29.16 24.48
N VAL A 540 -8.98 -28.18 25.07
CA VAL A 540 -10.00 -28.46 26.09
C VAL A 540 -11.17 -29.28 25.52
N GLN A 541 -11.43 -29.17 24.21
CA GLN A 541 -12.51 -29.88 23.53
C GLN A 541 -12.05 -31.21 22.91
N ARG A 542 -10.78 -31.30 22.48
CA ARG A 542 -10.19 -32.40 21.72
C ARG A 542 -8.76 -32.66 22.19
N THR A 543 -8.48 -33.86 22.65
CA THR A 543 -7.10 -34.28 22.99
C THR A 543 -6.38 -34.79 21.74
N ASP A 544 -5.64 -33.90 21.08
CA ASP A 544 -4.80 -34.23 19.92
C ASP A 544 -3.33 -33.84 20.18
N VAL A 545 -2.42 -34.76 19.86
CA VAL A 545 -0.97 -34.64 20.04
C VAL A 545 -0.40 -33.49 19.21
N ILE A 546 -0.95 -33.23 18.02
CA ILE A 546 -0.47 -32.15 17.14
C ILE A 546 -0.74 -30.78 17.79
N ILE A 547 -1.91 -30.62 18.38
CA ILE A 547 -2.36 -29.39 19.04
C ILE A 547 -1.49 -29.12 20.29
N ALA A 548 -1.17 -30.18 21.04
CA ALA A 548 -0.23 -30.13 22.15
C ALA A 548 1.17 -29.68 21.72
N SER A 549 1.70 -30.30 20.67
CA SER A 549 3.03 -29.97 20.14
C SER A 549 3.11 -28.53 19.63
N ALA A 550 2.08 -28.07 18.91
CA ALA A 550 2.00 -26.69 18.43
C ALA A 550 1.95 -25.67 19.58
N SER A 551 1.21 -25.99 20.64
CA SER A 551 1.14 -25.14 21.84
C SER A 551 2.48 -25.01 22.56
N LEU A 552 3.23 -26.12 22.68
CA LEU A 552 4.58 -26.10 23.25
C LEU A 552 5.54 -25.29 22.37
N ALA A 553 5.48 -25.47 21.05
CA ALA A 553 6.29 -24.73 20.09
C ALA A 553 6.03 -23.21 20.17
N GLY A 554 4.75 -22.82 20.24
CA GLY A 554 4.33 -21.44 20.42
C GLY A 554 4.76 -20.84 21.77
N LEU A 555 4.61 -21.59 22.86
CA LEU A 555 5.07 -21.17 24.19
C LEU A 555 6.58 -20.95 24.20
N GLU A 556 7.35 -21.83 23.59
CA GLU A 556 8.81 -21.70 23.48
C GLU A 556 9.20 -20.46 22.68
N ALA A 557 8.54 -20.23 21.53
CA ALA A 557 8.80 -19.06 20.69
C ALA A 557 8.56 -17.74 21.45
N ILE A 558 7.43 -17.65 22.18
CA ILE A 558 7.08 -16.48 23.00
C ILE A 558 8.00 -16.33 24.20
N ARG A 559 8.38 -17.44 24.87
CA ARG A 559 9.35 -17.41 25.96
C ARG A 559 10.68 -16.85 25.50
N SER A 560 11.24 -17.42 24.43
CA SER A 560 12.52 -16.97 23.89
C SER A 560 12.46 -15.51 23.39
N TRP A 561 11.32 -15.09 22.83
CA TRP A 561 11.08 -13.68 22.46
C TRP A 561 11.06 -12.72 23.67
N SER A 562 10.53 -13.16 24.82
CA SER A 562 10.49 -12.38 26.05
C SER A 562 11.84 -12.23 26.74
N GLU A 563 12.79 -13.13 26.46
CA GLU A 563 14.15 -13.11 27.02
C GLU A 563 15.05 -12.08 26.33
N VAL A 564 14.65 -11.56 25.17
CA VAL A 564 15.41 -10.54 24.43
C VAL A 564 15.44 -9.23 25.22
N GLU A 565 16.65 -8.73 25.49
CA GLU A 565 16.85 -7.52 26.32
C GLU A 565 17.01 -6.24 25.50
N GLY A 566 16.41 -5.17 26.00
CA GLY A 566 16.53 -3.77 25.56
C GLY A 566 17.41 -2.91 26.46
N PRO A 567 17.41 -1.57 26.26
CA PRO A 567 18.19 -0.62 27.07
C PRO A 567 17.88 -0.70 28.57
N GLY A 568 16.61 -0.90 28.93
CA GLY A 568 16.15 -1.09 30.31
C GLY A 568 16.19 -2.53 30.83
N GLY A 569 16.84 -3.46 30.12
CA GLY A 569 16.80 -4.90 30.42
C GLY A 569 15.65 -5.61 29.70
N LYS A 570 15.01 -6.59 30.34
CA LYS A 570 13.89 -7.31 29.73
C LYS A 570 12.69 -6.39 29.51
N TRP A 571 12.01 -6.57 28.38
CA TRP A 571 10.85 -5.78 28.03
C TRP A 571 9.62 -6.23 28.81
N VAL A 572 9.13 -5.39 29.72
CA VAL A 572 7.96 -5.69 30.56
C VAL A 572 6.72 -6.09 29.74
N ASN A 573 6.50 -5.45 28.58
CA ASN A 573 5.40 -5.80 27.68
C ASN A 573 5.47 -7.24 27.14
N ARG A 574 6.69 -7.73 26.86
CA ARG A 574 6.89 -9.10 26.38
C ARG A 574 6.67 -10.11 27.51
N GLU A 575 7.14 -9.78 28.72
CA GLU A 575 6.89 -10.58 29.93
C GLU A 575 5.39 -10.65 30.26
N GLN A 576 4.65 -9.55 30.17
CA GLN A 576 3.20 -9.53 30.37
C GLN A 576 2.47 -10.47 29.40
N LEU A 577 2.89 -10.50 28.13
CA LEU A 577 2.30 -11.41 27.15
C LEU A 577 2.66 -12.87 27.46
N LEU A 578 3.90 -13.16 27.87
CA LEU A 578 4.29 -14.49 28.33
C LEU A 578 3.44 -14.95 29.54
N GLU A 579 3.24 -14.08 30.53
CA GLU A 579 2.38 -14.39 31.68
C GLU A 579 0.92 -14.62 31.25
N ALA A 580 0.40 -13.83 30.32
CA ALA A 580 -0.94 -14.05 29.76
C ALA A 580 -1.05 -15.42 29.05
N VAL A 581 -0.01 -15.86 28.35
CA VAL A 581 0.05 -17.21 27.74
C VAL A 581 0.12 -18.30 28.81
N LYS A 582 0.87 -18.10 29.90
CA LYS A 582 0.93 -19.07 31.01
C LYS A 582 -0.42 -19.28 31.69
N LEU A 583 -1.25 -18.23 31.77
CA LEU A 583 -2.62 -18.33 32.29
C LEU A 583 -3.53 -19.25 31.48
N LEU A 584 -3.15 -19.58 30.24
CA LEU A 584 -3.86 -20.58 29.43
C LEU A 584 -3.68 -22.00 29.97
N LYS A 585 -2.80 -22.20 30.97
CA LYS A 585 -2.58 -23.47 31.67
C LYS A 585 -2.28 -24.64 30.74
N ILE A 586 -1.68 -24.37 29.58
CA ILE A 586 -1.40 -25.36 28.54
C ILE A 586 -0.63 -26.55 29.13
N ALA A 587 0.41 -26.30 29.94
CA ALA A 587 1.22 -27.36 30.55
C ALA A 587 0.50 -28.17 31.66
N GLU A 588 -0.63 -27.69 32.19
CA GLU A 588 -1.46 -28.45 33.14
C GLU A 588 -2.51 -29.31 32.43
N VAL A 589 -2.82 -28.98 31.17
CA VAL A 589 -3.82 -29.66 30.33
C VAL A 589 -3.16 -30.74 29.45
N LEU A 590 -1.88 -30.57 29.11
CA LEU A 590 -1.02 -31.57 28.47
C LEU A 590 -0.52 -32.61 29.48
#